data_AF-A0A1F6G3T1-F1
#
_entry.id   AF-A0A1F6G3T1-F1
#
_cell.length_a   1.000
_cell.length_b   1.000
_cell.length_c   1.000
_cell.angle_alpha   90.00
_cell.angle_beta   90.00
_cell.angle_gamma   90.00
#
_symmetry.space_group_name_H-M   'P 1'
#
loop_
_entity.id
_entity.type
_entity.pdbx_description
1 polymer ?
#
loop_
_entity_poly.entity_id
_entity_poly.type
_entity_poly.pdbx_seq_one_letter_code
_entity_poly.pdbx_strand_id
1 'polypeptide(L)'
;MKTTQRGFVVPLLIVIIALLLAGGGAYVYVQQGTTQTSNSQIAGWETYKNLGFEISYPTAWIIDKSSESQGVIWLRTKSRQADLDAKKMTRVFDIEIRVYNTVAELPNNEQDKFSFANWIDMKADEYGFVDRTPIMIDGVSGYKGVTGGEVFGDYLQFVENKGKIYEVGINGKATEEEMNIVKSFKFTK
;
A
#
# COMPACT_ATOMS: atom_id res chain seq x y z
N MET A 1 18.18 22.53 -60.17
CA MET A 1 16.80 22.02 -60.23
C MET A 1 16.41 21.51 -58.85
N LYS A 2 15.35 22.04 -58.22
CA LYS A 2 14.86 21.58 -56.91
C LYS A 2 13.60 20.74 -57.14
N THR A 3 13.68 19.43 -56.96
CA THR A 3 12.53 18.53 -57.06
C THR A 3 11.82 18.49 -55.71
N THR A 4 10.66 19.13 -55.65
CA THR A 4 9.81 19.16 -54.45
C THR A 4 9.01 17.86 -54.37
N GLN A 5 9.53 16.86 -53.67
CA GLN A 5 8.79 15.66 -53.29
C GLN A 5 7.88 15.97 -52.09
N ARG A 6 6.67 16.50 -52.33
CA ARG A 6 5.66 16.77 -51.28
C ARG A 6 4.51 15.75 -51.24
N GLY A 7 4.63 14.63 -51.96
CA GLY A 7 3.51 13.69 -52.13
C GLY A 7 3.41 12.54 -51.10
N PHE A 8 4.44 12.27 -50.30
CA PHE A 8 4.52 11.00 -49.54
C PHE A 8 4.38 11.13 -48.01
N VAL A 9 4.35 12.34 -47.47
CA VAL A 9 4.34 12.55 -46.01
C VAL A 9 2.96 12.31 -45.39
N VAL A 10 1.89 12.67 -46.11
CA VAL A 10 0.51 12.60 -45.57
C VAL A 10 0.04 11.16 -45.31
N PRO A 11 0.25 10.17 -46.21
CA PRO A 11 -0.15 8.80 -45.94
C PRO A 11 0.61 8.17 -44.77
N LEU A 12 1.90 8.50 -44.62
CA LEU A 12 2.76 7.95 -43.56
C LEU A 12 2.29 8.42 -42.16
N LEU A 13 1.88 9.68 -42.02
CA LEU A 13 1.37 10.23 -40.77
C LEU A 13 0.06 9.54 -40.33
N ILE A 14 -0.83 9.22 -41.26
CA ILE A 14 -2.10 8.54 -40.95
C ILE A 14 -1.85 7.13 -40.42
N VAL A 15 -0.89 6.39 -40.99
CA VAL A 15 -0.52 5.04 -40.54
C VAL A 15 0.08 5.07 -39.13
N ILE A 16 0.93 6.06 -38.82
CA ILE A 16 1.50 6.23 -37.47
C ILE A 16 0.41 6.52 -36.44
N ILE A 17 -0.55 7.39 -36.74
CA ILE A 17 -1.67 7.70 -35.84
C ILE A 17 -2.55 6.45 -35.61
N ALA A 18 -2.84 5.68 -36.66
CA ALA A 18 -3.61 4.44 -36.53
C ALA A 18 -2.89 3.39 -35.66
N LEU A 19 -1.56 3.25 -35.81
CA LEU A 19 -0.74 2.38 -34.97
C LEU A 19 -0.68 2.84 -33.52
N LEU A 20 -0.62 4.15 -33.27
CA LEU A 20 -0.63 4.71 -31.90
C LEU A 20 -2.00 4.53 -31.23
N LEU A 21 -3.10 4.64 -31.96
CA LEU A 21 -4.46 4.43 -31.42
C LEU A 21 -4.73 2.94 -31.15
N ALA A 22 -4.35 2.05 -32.06
CA ALA A 22 -4.52 0.61 -31.88
C ALA A 22 -3.55 0.02 -30.83
N GLY A 23 -2.29 0.46 -30.82
CA GLY A 23 -1.27 0.01 -29.88
C GLY A 23 -1.36 0.66 -28.50
N GLY A 24 -1.66 1.96 -28.43
CA GLY A 24 -1.81 2.70 -27.18
C GLY A 24 -3.07 2.33 -26.39
N GLY A 25 -4.17 1.98 -27.08
CA GLY A 25 -5.41 1.57 -26.42
C GLY A 25 -5.31 0.22 -25.69
N ALA A 26 -4.52 -0.72 -26.20
CA ALA A 26 -4.36 -2.04 -25.58
C ALA A 26 -3.51 -1.99 -24.29
N TYR A 27 -2.55 -1.07 -24.20
CA TYR A 27 -1.64 -1.01 -23.05
C TYR A 27 -2.32 -0.46 -21.78
N VAL A 28 -3.37 0.36 -21.92
CA VAL A 28 -4.11 0.93 -20.78
C VAL A 28 -5.11 -0.07 -20.18
N TYR A 29 -5.51 -1.12 -20.91
CA TYR A 29 -6.59 -2.01 -20.47
C TYR A 29 -6.13 -3.21 -19.60
N VAL A 30 -4.82 -3.48 -19.51
CA VAL A 30 -4.32 -4.73 -18.89
C VAL A 30 -4.08 -4.63 -17.36
N GLN A 31 -4.35 -3.48 -16.72
CA GLN A 31 -4.28 -3.36 -15.24
C GLN A 31 -5.63 -3.40 -14.50
N GLN A 32 -6.72 -3.81 -15.15
CA GLN A 32 -8.04 -3.98 -14.49
C GLN A 32 -8.33 -5.43 -14.06
N GLY A 33 -7.33 -6.09 -13.47
CA GLY A 33 -7.52 -7.33 -12.73
C GLY A 33 -7.96 -7.06 -11.28
N THR A 34 -9.04 -6.30 -11.05
CA THR A 34 -9.65 -6.25 -9.72
C THR A 34 -10.39 -7.56 -9.48
N THR A 35 -9.66 -8.55 -8.98
CA THR A 35 -10.23 -9.74 -8.36
C THR A 35 -11.09 -9.26 -7.19
N GLN A 36 -12.39 -9.11 -7.45
CA GLN A 36 -13.37 -8.76 -6.45
C GLN A 36 -13.52 -9.96 -5.53
N THR A 37 -12.67 -10.02 -4.50
CA THR A 37 -12.69 -11.07 -3.48
C THR A 37 -14.05 -11.02 -2.81
N SER A 38 -14.91 -11.99 -3.15
CA SER A 38 -16.18 -12.18 -2.45
C SER A 38 -15.88 -12.31 -0.97
N ASN A 39 -16.56 -11.52 -0.13
CA ASN A 39 -16.47 -11.53 1.34
C ASN A 39 -16.99 -12.88 1.90
N SER A 40 -16.37 -13.99 1.54
CA SER A 40 -16.52 -15.24 2.27
C SER A 40 -15.86 -14.99 3.62
N GLN A 41 -16.67 -14.89 4.68
CA GLN A 41 -16.13 -14.89 6.04
C GLN A 41 -15.28 -16.15 6.20
N ILE A 42 -13.97 -15.96 6.36
CA ILE A 42 -13.06 -17.07 6.64
C ILE A 42 -13.38 -17.52 8.07
N ALA A 43 -13.77 -18.79 8.23
CA ALA A 43 -14.10 -19.31 9.56
C ALA A 43 -12.92 -19.09 10.52
N GLY A 44 -13.20 -18.62 11.73
CA GLY A 44 -12.16 -18.30 12.72
C GLY A 44 -11.45 -16.97 12.50
N TRP A 45 -11.97 -16.09 11.65
CA TRP A 45 -11.51 -14.70 11.51
C TRP A 45 -12.53 -13.71 12.06
N GLU A 46 -12.04 -12.64 12.68
CA GLU A 46 -12.81 -11.47 13.07
C GLU A 46 -12.50 -10.30 12.13
N THR A 47 -13.32 -9.25 12.20
CA THR A 47 -13.10 -8.01 11.45
C THR A 47 -13.08 -6.84 12.41
N TYR A 48 -11.97 -6.09 12.41
CA TYR A 48 -11.89 -4.79 13.05
C TYR A 48 -12.33 -3.71 12.06
N LYS A 49 -13.13 -2.76 12.54
CA LYS A 49 -13.68 -1.67 11.72
C LYS A 49 -13.69 -0.38 12.54
N ASN A 50 -12.81 0.54 12.20
CA ASN A 50 -12.76 1.89 12.77
C ASN A 50 -11.90 2.81 11.89
N LEU A 51 -11.86 4.10 12.18
CA LEU A 51 -10.94 5.07 11.56
C LEU A 51 -11.01 5.15 10.01
N GLY A 52 -12.11 4.72 9.40
CA GLY A 52 -12.30 4.74 7.95
C GLY A 52 -11.82 3.49 7.19
N PHE A 53 -11.37 2.45 7.91
CA PHE A 53 -10.95 1.18 7.32
C PHE A 53 -11.58 -0.02 8.05
N GLU A 54 -11.52 -1.18 7.42
CA GLU A 54 -11.74 -2.46 8.06
C GLU A 54 -10.63 -3.45 7.65
N ILE A 55 -10.26 -4.33 8.59
CA ILE A 55 -9.23 -5.36 8.41
C ILE A 55 -9.68 -6.64 9.11
N SER A 56 -9.49 -7.78 8.46
CA SER A 56 -9.81 -9.09 9.01
C SER A 56 -8.56 -9.76 9.59
N TYR A 57 -8.72 -10.44 10.74
CA TYR A 57 -7.63 -11.10 11.44
C TYR A 57 -8.10 -12.40 12.11
N PRO A 58 -7.22 -13.40 12.33
CA PRO A 58 -7.61 -14.63 13.02
C PRO A 58 -8.03 -14.36 14.48
N THR A 59 -9.06 -15.04 14.98
CA THR A 59 -9.57 -14.89 16.37
C THR A 59 -8.52 -15.21 17.46
N ALA A 60 -7.46 -15.92 17.10
CA ALA A 60 -6.34 -16.22 17.98
C ALA A 60 -5.43 -14.99 18.23
N TRP A 61 -5.50 -13.98 17.36
CA TRP A 61 -4.73 -12.75 17.46
C TRP A 61 -5.40 -11.76 18.41
N ILE A 62 -4.60 -10.84 18.95
CA ILE A 62 -5.01 -9.77 19.84
C ILE A 62 -4.92 -8.46 19.06
N ILE A 63 -5.99 -7.68 19.14
CA ILE A 63 -5.99 -6.29 18.69
C ILE A 63 -5.77 -5.36 19.89
N ASP A 64 -4.64 -4.64 19.88
CA ASP A 64 -4.29 -3.65 20.89
C ASP A 64 -4.72 -2.26 20.40
N LYS A 65 -5.69 -1.69 21.10
CA LYS A 65 -6.31 -0.39 20.81
C LYS A 65 -5.84 0.71 21.76
N SER A 66 -4.81 0.47 22.57
CA SER A 66 -4.36 1.41 23.60
C SER A 66 -3.93 2.78 23.04
N SER A 67 -3.57 2.85 21.76
CA SER A 67 -3.21 4.09 21.05
C SER A 67 -4.13 4.42 19.86
N GLU A 68 -5.35 3.87 19.84
CA GLU A 68 -6.34 4.11 18.78
C GLU A 68 -6.67 5.61 18.63
N SER A 69 -6.71 6.35 19.74
CA SER A 69 -6.94 7.80 19.74
C SER A 69 -5.83 8.62 19.06
N GLN A 70 -4.63 8.03 18.93
CA GLN A 70 -3.50 8.59 18.19
C GLN A 70 -3.44 8.06 16.76
N GLY A 71 -4.45 7.31 16.32
CA GLY A 71 -4.50 6.70 14.99
C GLY A 71 -3.65 5.44 14.86
N VAL A 72 -3.21 4.82 15.96
CA VAL A 72 -2.34 3.63 15.93
C VAL A 72 -3.07 2.40 16.47
N ILE A 73 -3.03 1.32 15.69
CA ILE A 73 -3.57 0.00 16.05
C ILE A 73 -2.48 -1.04 15.85
N TRP A 74 -2.36 -1.98 16.79
CA TRP A 74 -1.47 -3.12 16.64
C TRP A 74 -2.26 -4.42 16.64
N LEU A 75 -1.87 -5.34 15.76
CA LEU A 75 -2.28 -6.72 15.81
C LEU A 75 -1.07 -7.57 16.18
N ARG A 76 -1.27 -8.52 17.10
CA ARG A 76 -0.22 -9.42 17.54
C ARG A 76 -0.73 -10.77 17.96
N THR A 77 0.11 -11.78 17.84
CA THR A 77 -0.14 -13.12 18.37
C THR A 77 -0.10 -13.13 19.91
N LYS A 78 -0.74 -14.13 20.53
CA LYS A 78 -0.71 -14.30 22.00
C LYS A 78 0.70 -14.50 22.56
N SER A 79 1.56 -15.22 21.83
CA SER A 79 2.96 -15.43 22.23
C SER A 79 3.72 -14.11 22.28
N ARG A 80 3.51 -13.25 21.28
CA ARG A 80 4.11 -11.92 21.22
C ARG A 80 3.62 -11.01 22.34
N GLN A 81 2.32 -11.03 22.64
CA GLN A 81 1.79 -10.31 23.81
C GLN A 81 2.46 -10.79 25.11
N ALA A 82 2.63 -12.10 25.29
CA ALA A 82 3.29 -12.63 26.49
C ALA A 82 4.76 -12.19 26.61
N ASP A 83 5.50 -12.08 25.51
CA ASP A 83 6.86 -11.56 25.52
C ASP A 83 6.93 -10.06 25.85
N LEU A 84 5.94 -9.28 25.39
CA LEU A 84 5.78 -7.87 25.76
C LEU A 84 5.50 -7.70 27.26
N ASP A 85 4.55 -8.48 27.79
CA ASP A 85 4.18 -8.45 29.22
C ASP A 85 5.36 -8.85 30.12
N ALA A 86 6.18 -9.79 29.64
CA ALA A 86 7.42 -10.19 30.30
C ALA A 86 8.58 -9.19 30.14
N LYS A 87 8.36 -8.05 29.46
CA LYS A 87 9.36 -7.02 29.14
C LYS A 87 10.60 -7.57 28.43
N LYS A 88 10.47 -8.67 27.70
CA LYS A 88 11.59 -9.28 26.94
C LYS A 88 11.92 -8.51 25.67
N MET A 89 11.00 -7.66 25.22
CA MET A 89 11.12 -6.89 23.99
C MET A 89 10.49 -5.50 24.18
N THR A 90 11.02 -4.50 23.48
CA THR A 90 10.55 -3.10 23.55
C THR A 90 9.65 -2.72 22.38
N ARG A 91 9.59 -3.53 21.31
CA ARG A 91 8.71 -3.36 20.15
C ARG A 91 8.13 -4.72 19.79
N VAL A 92 6.80 -4.85 19.91
CA VAL A 92 6.13 -6.13 19.66
C VAL A 92 4.79 -5.90 18.96
N PHE A 93 4.88 -5.57 17.68
CA PHE A 93 3.74 -5.75 16.80
C PHE A 93 4.15 -6.71 15.69
N ASP A 94 3.25 -7.61 15.36
CA ASP A 94 3.36 -8.40 14.15
C ASP A 94 2.85 -7.52 12.99
N ILE A 95 1.71 -6.84 13.19
CA ILE A 95 1.17 -5.83 12.26
C ILE A 95 0.89 -4.53 13.00
N GLU A 96 1.32 -3.41 12.43
CA GLU A 96 0.99 -2.05 12.86
C GLU A 96 0.17 -1.36 11.78
N ILE A 97 -0.88 -0.65 12.18
CA ILE A 97 -1.66 0.22 11.31
C ILE A 97 -1.61 1.62 11.89
N ARG A 98 -1.15 2.60 11.11
CA ARG A 98 -1.16 4.01 11.48
C ARG A 98 -2.06 4.80 10.54
N VAL A 99 -2.82 5.72 11.10
CA VAL A 99 -3.69 6.63 10.36
C VAL A 99 -3.25 8.06 10.65
N TYR A 100 -2.77 8.74 9.63
CA TYR A 100 -2.40 10.15 9.68
C TYR A 100 -3.52 10.98 9.05
N ASN A 101 -3.90 12.10 9.67
CA ASN A 101 -4.97 12.96 9.15
C ASN A 101 -4.52 13.75 7.92
N THR A 102 -3.22 13.98 7.76
CA THR A 102 -2.63 14.72 6.65
C THR A 102 -1.20 14.22 6.35
N VAL A 103 -0.67 14.57 5.17
CA VAL A 103 0.73 14.34 4.81
C VAL A 103 1.70 15.01 5.81
N ALA A 104 1.34 16.16 6.39
CA ALA A 104 2.17 16.89 7.36
C ALA A 104 2.40 16.11 8.67
N GLU A 105 1.51 15.18 9.01
CA GLU A 105 1.66 14.34 10.21
C GLU A 105 2.58 13.13 9.99
N LEU A 106 3.02 12.86 8.76
CA LEU A 106 3.93 11.77 8.48
C LEU A 106 5.29 11.98 9.16
N PRO A 107 5.93 10.90 9.66
CA PRO A 107 7.23 11.00 10.29
C PRO A 107 8.26 11.59 9.32
N ASN A 108 9.15 12.42 9.87
CA ASN A 108 10.23 13.09 9.14
C ASN A 108 9.73 13.89 7.91
N ASN A 109 8.48 14.39 7.94
CA ASN A 109 7.96 15.32 6.95
C ASN A 109 8.13 16.77 7.44
N GLU A 110 9.38 17.21 7.62
CA GLU A 110 9.70 18.55 8.17
C GLU A 110 9.29 19.72 7.26
N GLN A 111 8.67 19.45 6.11
CA GLN A 111 8.24 20.47 5.17
C GLN A 111 6.83 20.11 4.68
N ASP A 112 5.82 20.91 5.06
CA ASP A 112 4.41 20.83 4.63
C ASP A 112 4.18 20.96 3.10
N LYS A 113 5.18 20.67 2.27
CA LYS A 113 5.26 21.05 0.86
C LYS A 113 5.18 19.88 -0.11
N PHE A 114 5.30 18.64 0.37
CA PHE A 114 5.27 17.48 -0.52
C PHE A 114 3.85 16.95 -0.65
N SER A 115 3.44 16.64 -1.88
CA SER A 115 2.31 15.74 -2.12
C SER A 115 2.65 14.35 -1.57
N PHE A 116 1.64 13.52 -1.30
CA PHE A 116 1.86 12.15 -0.85
C PHE A 116 2.79 11.35 -1.78
N ALA A 117 2.59 11.46 -3.10
CA ALA A 117 3.46 10.82 -4.08
C ALA A 117 4.93 11.27 -3.96
N ASN A 118 5.18 12.58 -3.83
CA ASN A 118 6.55 13.10 -3.66
C ASN A 118 7.16 12.66 -2.32
N TRP A 119 6.35 12.58 -1.25
CA TRP A 119 6.81 12.07 0.04
C TRP A 119 7.22 10.60 -0.07
N ILE A 120 6.42 9.76 -0.76
CA ILE A 120 6.76 8.35 -1.00
C ILE A 120 8.06 8.22 -1.79
N ASP A 121 8.22 8.99 -2.86
CA ASP A 121 9.44 8.93 -3.68
C ASP A 121 10.70 9.26 -2.88
N MET A 122 10.62 10.30 -2.04
CA MET A 122 11.71 10.71 -1.15
C MET A 122 11.98 9.66 -0.07
N LYS A 123 10.93 9.17 0.59
CA LYS A 123 11.07 8.25 1.72
C LYS A 123 11.43 6.84 1.32
N ALA A 124 11.06 6.42 0.13
CA ALA A 124 11.43 5.11 -0.36
C ALA A 124 12.97 4.97 -0.51
N ASP A 125 13.71 6.06 -0.71
CA ASP A 125 15.18 6.03 -0.62
C ASP A 125 15.65 5.95 0.84
N GLU A 126 15.06 6.77 1.73
CA GLU A 126 15.43 6.84 3.16
C GLU A 126 15.17 5.53 3.91
N TYR A 127 14.03 4.89 3.65
CA TYR A 127 13.69 3.58 4.21
C TYR A 127 14.42 2.41 3.52
N GLY A 128 15.16 2.68 2.44
CA GLY A 128 15.82 1.64 1.65
C GLY A 128 14.83 0.66 1.04
N PHE A 129 13.71 1.15 0.49
CA PHE A 129 12.74 0.32 -0.22
C PHE A 129 13.41 -0.31 -1.43
N VAL A 130 13.56 -1.63 -1.37
CA VAL A 130 14.11 -2.43 -2.47
C VAL A 130 13.07 -2.61 -3.58
N ASP A 131 11.79 -2.52 -3.21
CA ASP A 131 10.63 -2.61 -4.11
C ASP A 131 9.72 -1.40 -3.86
N ARG A 132 9.22 -0.77 -4.94
CA ARG A 132 8.25 0.35 -4.92
C ARG A 132 7.08 -0.01 -5.81
N THR A 133 6.41 -1.10 -5.50
CA THR A 133 5.32 -1.58 -6.33
C THR A 133 4.06 -0.76 -6.05
N PRO A 134 3.46 -0.11 -7.06
CA PRO A 134 2.14 0.51 -6.92
C PRO A 134 1.10 -0.55 -6.57
N ILE A 135 0.17 -0.19 -5.68
CA ILE A 135 -0.96 -1.05 -5.29
C ILE A 135 -2.27 -0.29 -5.45
N MET A 136 -3.37 -1.05 -5.55
CA MET A 136 -4.73 -0.52 -5.59
C MET A 136 -5.55 -1.17 -4.49
N ILE A 137 -6.12 -0.37 -3.59
CA ILE A 137 -7.04 -0.83 -2.53
C ILE A 137 -8.37 -0.12 -2.73
N ASP A 138 -9.43 -0.87 -3.06
CA ASP A 138 -10.76 -0.34 -3.37
C ASP A 138 -10.77 0.82 -4.38
N GLY A 139 -9.92 0.74 -5.40
CA GLY A 139 -9.79 1.78 -6.43
C GLY A 139 -8.98 3.01 -6.00
N VAL A 140 -8.39 2.99 -4.81
CA VAL A 140 -7.45 4.03 -4.32
C VAL A 140 -6.02 3.56 -4.56
N SER A 141 -5.21 4.42 -5.18
CA SER A 141 -3.79 4.15 -5.41
C SER A 141 -2.97 4.26 -4.13
N GLY A 142 -2.00 3.38 -4.00
CA GLY A 142 -1.02 3.41 -2.94
C GLY A 142 0.30 2.79 -3.38
N TYR A 143 1.18 2.58 -2.41
CA TYR A 143 2.51 2.04 -2.63
C TYR A 143 2.82 0.99 -1.58
N LYS A 144 3.49 -0.09 -1.97
CA LYS A 144 4.11 -1.02 -1.01
C LYS A 144 5.62 -1.02 -1.20
N GLY A 145 6.35 -1.27 -0.11
CA GLY A 145 7.78 -1.48 -0.13
C GLY A 145 8.23 -2.48 0.92
N VAL A 146 9.44 -3.01 0.70
CA VAL A 146 10.14 -3.89 1.64
C VAL A 146 11.48 -3.25 1.97
N THR A 147 11.75 -3.04 3.26
CA THR A 147 13.05 -2.52 3.75
C THR A 147 14.06 -3.67 3.87
N GLY A 148 15.32 -3.45 4.25
CA GLY A 148 16.19 -4.48 4.85
C GLY A 148 16.56 -5.76 4.06
N GLY A 149 16.13 -5.92 2.81
CA GLY A 149 16.38 -7.12 1.98
C GLY A 149 15.57 -8.37 2.39
N GLU A 150 15.79 -9.51 1.72
CA GLU A 150 14.94 -10.72 1.85
C GLU A 150 14.90 -11.37 3.23
N VAL A 151 15.85 -11.05 4.12
CA VAL A 151 16.05 -11.75 5.40
C VAL A 151 15.48 -10.96 6.58
N PHE A 152 15.57 -9.63 6.57
CA PHE A 152 15.19 -8.76 7.70
C PHE A 152 14.27 -7.60 7.30
N GLY A 153 13.68 -7.67 6.10
CA GLY A 153 12.90 -6.57 5.58
C GLY A 153 11.54 -6.43 6.23
N ASP A 154 11.25 -5.23 6.73
CA ASP A 154 9.90 -4.83 7.10
C ASP A 154 9.07 -4.69 5.83
N TYR A 155 7.82 -5.17 5.86
CA TYR A 155 6.85 -4.86 4.81
C TYR A 155 6.09 -3.60 5.20
N LEU A 156 5.97 -2.65 4.28
CA LEU A 156 5.20 -1.42 4.47
C LEU A 156 4.27 -1.19 3.28
N GLN A 157 3.04 -0.79 3.55
CA GLN A 157 2.13 -0.24 2.54
C GLN A 157 1.59 1.12 2.99
N PHE A 158 1.48 2.06 2.05
CA PHE A 158 0.95 3.39 2.26
C PHE A 158 -0.15 3.69 1.25
N VAL A 159 -1.28 4.20 1.72
CA VAL A 159 -2.42 4.57 0.86
C VAL A 159 -2.99 5.91 1.33
N GLU A 160 -3.22 6.84 0.40
CA GLU A 160 -3.91 8.10 0.68
C GLU A 160 -5.38 8.01 0.26
N ASN A 161 -6.31 8.13 1.22
CA ASN A 161 -7.74 8.09 0.95
C ASN A 161 -8.48 9.21 1.69
N LYS A 162 -9.27 10.00 0.96
CA LYS A 162 -10.06 11.14 1.48
C LYS A 162 -9.21 12.11 2.33
N GLY A 163 -7.97 12.36 1.90
CA GLY A 163 -7.02 13.27 2.57
C GLY A 163 -6.30 12.69 3.78
N LYS A 164 -6.60 11.44 4.18
CA LYS A 164 -5.89 10.71 5.24
C LYS A 164 -4.89 9.73 4.64
N ILE A 165 -3.87 9.38 5.41
CA ILE A 165 -2.86 8.40 5.01
C ILE A 165 -2.92 7.21 5.94
N TYR A 166 -2.94 6.03 5.34
CA TYR A 166 -2.98 4.75 6.03
C TYR A 166 -1.66 4.05 5.76
N GLU A 167 -0.91 3.80 6.82
CA GLU A 167 0.30 2.98 6.80
C GLU A 167 -0.05 1.63 7.43
N VAL A 168 0.28 0.53 6.76
CA VAL A 168 0.23 -0.81 7.36
C VAL A 168 1.61 -1.44 7.24
N GLY A 169 2.18 -1.80 8.38
CA GLY A 169 3.52 -2.35 8.49
C GLY A 169 3.55 -3.73 9.13
N ILE A 170 4.45 -4.59 8.65
CA ILE A 170 4.84 -5.83 9.32
C ILE A 170 6.31 -5.67 9.70
N ASN A 171 6.65 -5.97 10.96
CA ASN A 171 8.04 -5.93 11.40
C ASN A 171 8.76 -7.24 11.04
N GLY A 172 9.89 -7.12 10.34
CA GLY A 172 10.65 -8.24 9.84
C GLY A 172 9.94 -9.01 8.72
N LYS A 173 10.46 -10.21 8.44
CA LYS A 173 9.98 -11.03 7.32
C LYS A 173 8.53 -11.45 7.51
N ALA A 174 7.66 -10.91 6.67
CA ALA A 174 6.25 -11.23 6.65
C ALA A 174 5.97 -12.73 6.40
N THR A 175 5.18 -13.31 7.29
CA THR A 175 4.59 -14.64 7.16
C THR A 175 3.38 -14.62 6.21
N GLU A 176 2.96 -15.80 5.74
CA GLU A 176 1.76 -15.91 4.89
C GLU A 176 0.49 -15.42 5.61
N GLU A 177 0.35 -15.73 6.91
CA GLU A 177 -0.79 -15.29 7.72
C GLU A 177 -0.83 -13.76 7.84
N GLU A 178 0.30 -13.12 8.16
CA GLU A 178 0.40 -11.66 8.23
C GLU A 178 0.05 -11.01 6.88
N MET A 179 0.57 -11.55 5.78
CA MET A 179 0.24 -11.05 4.45
C MET A 179 -1.25 -11.22 4.11
N ASN A 180 -1.91 -12.28 4.59
CA ASN A 180 -3.34 -12.46 4.40
C ASN A 180 -4.15 -11.44 5.22
N ILE A 181 -3.69 -11.08 6.42
CA ILE A 181 -4.28 -9.99 7.22
C ILE A 181 -4.12 -8.66 6.47
N VAL A 182 -2.91 -8.32 6.02
CA VAL A 182 -2.65 -7.08 5.25
C VAL A 182 -3.50 -6.99 3.99
N LYS A 183 -3.62 -8.07 3.22
CA LYS A 183 -4.46 -8.13 2.01
C LYS A 183 -5.96 -7.96 2.28
N SER A 184 -6.41 -8.19 3.52
CA SER A 184 -7.81 -8.00 3.91
C SER A 184 -8.15 -6.54 4.24
N PHE A 185 -7.15 -5.66 4.30
CA PHE A 185 -7.32 -4.24 4.52
C PHE A 185 -8.15 -3.62 3.37
N LYS A 186 -9.20 -2.89 3.73
CA LYS A 186 -10.09 -2.19 2.81
C LYS A 186 -10.70 -0.96 3.46
N PHE A 187 -11.19 -0.04 2.65
CA PHE A 187 -11.83 1.17 3.13
C PHE A 187 -13.30 0.95 3.45
N THR A 188 -13.77 1.58 4.53
CA THR A 188 -15.21 1.61 4.82
C THR A 188 -15.89 2.59 3.88
N LYS A 189 -17.04 2.19 3.32
CA LYS A 189 -17.86 3.03 2.45
C LYS A 189 -18.40 4.27 3.15
#